data_AF-A0A832V243-F1
#
_entry.id   AF-A0A832V243-F1
#
_cell.length_a   1.000
_cell.length_b   1.000
_cell.length_c   1.000
_cell.angle_alpha   90.00
_cell.angle_beta   90.00
_cell.angle_gamma   90.00
#
_symmetry.space_group_name_H-M   'P 1'
#
loop_
_entity.id
_entity.type
_entity.pdbx_description
1 polymer ?
#
loop_
_entity_poly.entity_id
_entity_poly.type
_entity_poly.pdbx_seq_one_letter_code
_entity_poly.pdbx_strand_id
1 'polypeptide(L)' 'TGSGSTVDEARKQAYKRVENIMLQNMFYRVDIGEKWFTDSDRLQTWGYLY' A
#
# COMPACT_ATOMS: atom_id res chain seq x y z
N THR A 1 2.30 3.73 -10.42
CA THR A 1 2.81 3.86 -9.03
C THR A 1 2.03 4.95 -8.32
N GLY A 2 2.05 4.98 -6.98
CA GLY A 2 1.49 6.06 -6.16
C GLY A 2 2.49 6.44 -5.06
N SER A 3 2.40 7.68 -4.57
CA SER A 3 3.28 8.27 -3.56
C SER A 3 2.50 9.24 -2.68
N GLY A 4 2.88 9.36 -1.42
CA GLY A 4 2.25 10.25 -0.46
C GLY A 4 3.10 10.36 0.81
N SER A 5 2.68 11.22 1.73
CA SER A 5 3.32 11.38 3.03
C SER A 5 3.08 10.18 3.95
N THR A 6 2.01 9.43 3.69
CA THR A 6 1.67 8.17 4.36
C THR A 6 1.52 7.04 3.35
N VAL A 7 1.70 5.79 3.82
CA VAL A 7 1.44 4.60 2.99
C VAL A 7 -0.03 4.53 2.55
N ASP A 8 -0.97 5.00 3.37
CA ASP A 8 -2.39 5.06 3.00
C ASP A 8 -2.64 6.02 1.82
N GLU A 9 -2.03 7.21 1.83
CA GLU A 9 -2.11 8.14 0.71
C GLU A 9 -1.50 7.56 -0.58
N ALA A 10 -0.33 6.94 -0.47
CA ALA A 10 0.32 6.28 -1.60
C ALA A 10 -0.55 5.16 -2.19
N ARG A 11 -1.18 4.34 -1.33
CA ARG A 11 -2.14 3.28 -1.74
C ARG A 11 -3.34 3.87 -2.46
N LYS A 12 -4.01 4.86 -1.87
CA LYS A 12 -5.17 5.53 -2.48
C LYS A 12 -4.84 6.07 -3.87
N GLN A 13 -3.69 6.73 -4.01
CA GLN A 13 -3.26 7.25 -5.31
C GLN A 13 -2.96 6.13 -6.31
N ALA A 14 -2.29 5.06 -5.88
CA ALA A 14 -1.95 3.93 -6.75
C ALA A 14 -3.21 3.22 -7.27
N TYR A 15 -4.16 2.89 -6.40
CA TYR A 15 -5.38 2.19 -6.79
C TYR A 15 -6.31 3.06 -7.63
N LYS A 16 -6.42 4.36 -7.32
CA LYS A 16 -7.20 5.30 -8.14
C LYS A 16 -6.71 5.38 -9.58
N ARG A 17 -5.41 5.22 -9.83
CA ARG A 17 -4.86 5.22 -11.20
C ARG A 17 -5.25 3.99 -12.01
N VAL A 18 -5.47 2.85 -11.35
CA VAL A 18 -5.80 1.59 -12.02
C VAL A 18 -7.28 1.24 -11.96
N GLU A 19 -8.10 2.02 -11.23
CA GLU A 19 -9.53 1.74 -10.99
C GLU A 19 -10.35 1.60 -12.29
N ASN A 20 -9.94 2.29 -13.36
CA ASN A 20 -10.64 2.33 -14.64
C ASN A 20 -10.06 1.37 -15.70
N ILE A 21 -9.06 0.56 -15.33
CA ILE A 21 -8.48 -0.44 -16.22
C ILE A 21 -9.35 -1.69 -16.16
N MET A 22 -9.87 -2.14 -17.29
CA MET A 22 -10.66 -3.37 -17.40
C MET A 22 -9.85 -4.42 -18.16
N LEU A 23 -9.53 -5.53 -17.49
CA LEU A 23 -8.89 -6.71 -18.08
C LEU A 23 -9.75 -7.94 -17.79
N GLN A 24 -9.70 -8.93 -18.69
CA GLN A 24 -10.37 -10.21 -18.45
C GLN A 24 -9.66 -10.93 -17.29
N ASN A 25 -10.44 -11.49 -16.35
CA ASN A 25 -9.94 -12.20 -15.17
C ASN A 25 -8.99 -11.38 -14.27
N MET A 26 -9.28 -10.10 -14.06
CA MET A 26 -8.53 -9.26 -13.12
C MET A 26 -8.49 -9.87 -11.72
N PHE A 27 -7.28 -10.06 -11.19
CA PHE A 27 -7.05 -10.46 -9.80
C PHE A 27 -5.97 -9.57 -9.20
N TYR A 28 -6.38 -8.66 -8.30
CA TYR A 28 -5.45 -7.78 -7.58
C TYR A 28 -5.58 -8.00 -6.08
N ARG A 29 -4.44 -7.97 -5.39
CA ARG A 29 -4.39 -7.81 -3.94
C ARG A 29 -4.52 -6.32 -3.62
N VAL A 30 -5.55 -5.95 -2.87
CA VAL A 30 -5.83 -4.54 -2.48
C VAL A 30 -5.36 -4.20 -1.07
N ASP A 31 -5.06 -5.22 -0.27
CA ASP A 31 -4.71 -5.15 1.16
C ASP A 31 -3.22 -4.88 1.43
N ILE A 32 -2.40 -4.85 0.38
CA ILE A 32 -0.96 -4.56 0.50
C ILE A 32 -0.78 -3.17 1.12
N GLY A 33 -0.08 -3.14 2.26
CA GLY A 33 0.22 -1.92 3.02
C GLY A 33 -0.83 -1.51 4.06
N GLU A 34 -1.95 -2.22 4.22
CA GLU A 34 -2.96 -1.90 5.26
C GLU A 34 -2.40 -1.96 6.68
N LYS A 35 -1.56 -2.96 6.93
CA LYS A 35 -0.98 -3.19 8.24
C LYS A 35 0.24 -2.31 8.53
N TRP A 36 0.66 -1.47 7.57
CA TRP A 36 1.88 -0.68 7.72
C TRP A 36 1.86 0.16 8.99
N PHE A 37 0.71 0.73 9.38
CA PHE A 37 0.58 1.52 10.60
C PHE A 37 1.02 0.77 11.87
N THR A 38 0.78 -0.54 11.95
CA THR A 38 1.17 -1.35 13.11
C THR A 38 2.50 -2.07 12.89
N ASP A 39 2.75 -2.52 11.67
CA ASP A 39 3.95 -3.27 11.34
C ASP A 39 5.19 -2.35 11.30
N SER A 40 5.05 -1.05 10.99
CA SER A 40 6.16 -0.08 11.06
C SER A 40 6.73 0.01 12.47
N ASP A 41 5.86 0.09 13.48
CA ASP A 41 6.28 0.21 14.88
C ASP A 41 7.01 -1.06 15.36
N ARG A 42 6.51 -2.22 14.94
CA ARG A 42 7.15 -3.51 15.23
C ARG A 42 8.52 -3.61 14.56
N LEU A 43 8.61 -3.23 13.30
CA LEU A 43 9.86 -3.27 12.55
C LEU A 43 10.90 -2.29 13.09
N GLN A 44 10.49 -1.09 13.52
CA GLN A 44 11.37 -0.16 14.24
C GLN A 44 11.83 -0.76 15.58
N THR A 45 10.91 -1.33 16.36
CA THR A 45 11.23 -1.98 17.64
C THR A 45 12.23 -3.13 17.48
N TRP A 46 12.10 -3.90 16.40
CA TRP A 46 13.02 -5.00 16.09
C TRP A 46 14.33 -4.55 15.43
N GLY A 47 14.48 -3.27 15.10
CA GLY A 47 15.69 -2.74 14.45
C GLY A 47 15.79 -3.05 12.96
N TYR A 48 14.69 -3.40 12.29
CA TYR A 48 14.65 -3.60 10.83
C TYR A 48 14.37 -2.32 10.04
N LEU A 49 13.86 -1.29 10.71
CA LEU A 49 13.69 0.06 10.16
C LEU A 49 14.51 1.03 11.01
N TYR A 50 15.31 1.86 10.34
CA TYR A 50 16.14 2.91 10.92
C TYR A 50 15.68 4.28 10.44
#